data_AF-A0A963D7D6-F1
#
_entry.id   AF-A0A963D7D6-F1
#
_cell.length_a   1.000
_cell.length_b   1.000
_cell.length_c   1.000
_cell.angle_alpha   90.00
_cell.angle_beta   90.00
_cell.angle_gamma   90.00
#
_symmetry.space_group_name_H-M   'P 1'
#
loop_
_entity.id
_entity.type
_entity.pdbx_description
1 polymer ?
#
loop_
_entity_poly.entity_id
_entity_poly.type
_entity_poly.pdbx_seq_one_letter_code
_entity_poly.pdbx_strand_id
1 'polypeptide(L)'
;MWTDETRRTLQHFAALRQELNERFTHREEVIDTLALATVCQEHVLLLGPPGTGKTEVVSRFAAELSMPTFHYLLTRFTEPAELFGPLDLPAFKAGRYHLRTEGMLPEARIAFLDEVFQGSSAILNTLLTLVHERVFHNGATRQR
;
A
#
# COMPACT_ATOMS: atom_id res chain seq x y z
N MET A 1 -14.91 -15.46 24.38
CA MET A 1 -13.72 -14.94 25.09
C MET A 1 -12.62 -14.74 24.04
N TRP A 2 -11.92 -13.61 23.98
CA TRP A 2 -10.89 -13.37 22.96
C TRP A 2 -9.69 -14.31 23.15
N THR A 3 -9.05 -14.71 22.04
CA THR A 3 -7.87 -15.59 22.07
C THR A 3 -6.62 -14.83 22.53
N ASP A 4 -5.60 -15.56 22.97
CA ASP A 4 -4.31 -14.96 23.36
C ASP A 4 -3.55 -14.35 22.18
N GLU A 5 -3.85 -14.78 20.96
CA GLU A 5 -3.35 -14.16 19.73
C GLU A 5 -4.01 -12.80 19.52
N THR A 6 -5.35 -12.71 19.60
CA THR A 6 -6.07 -11.44 19.49
C THR A 6 -5.61 -10.43 20.54
N ARG A 7 -5.40 -10.85 21.80
CA ARG A 7 -4.84 -9.95 22.83
C ARG A 7 -3.46 -9.42 22.46
N ARG A 8 -2.57 -10.28 21.96
CA ARG A 8 -1.21 -9.87 21.55
C ARG A 8 -1.25 -8.85 20.41
N THR A 9 -2.08 -9.08 19.39
CA THR A 9 -2.27 -8.13 18.30
C THR A 9 -2.77 -6.77 18.81
N LEU A 10 -3.77 -6.77 19.70
CA LEU A 10 -4.30 -5.53 20.25
C LEU A 10 -3.28 -4.77 21.11
N GLN A 11 -2.48 -5.48 21.91
CA GLN A 11 -1.40 -4.87 22.68
C GLN A 11 -0.34 -4.26 21.77
N HIS A 12 0.02 -4.96 20.69
CA HIS A 12 0.97 -4.46 19.70
C HIS A 12 0.45 -3.19 19.01
N PHE A 13 -0.81 -3.19 18.56
CA PHE A 13 -1.43 -1.99 17.95
C PHE A 13 -1.57 -0.82 18.94
N ALA A 14 -1.86 -1.09 20.22
CA ALA A 14 -1.92 -0.06 21.24
C ALA A 14 -0.55 0.58 21.48
N ALA A 15 0.51 -0.23 21.56
CA ALA A 15 1.89 0.25 21.69
C ALA A 15 2.32 1.09 20.48
N LEU A 16 2.03 0.61 19.26
CA LEU A 16 2.29 1.35 18.02
C LEU A 16 1.59 2.71 18.01
N ARG A 17 0.30 2.75 18.36
CA ARG A 17 -0.47 4.01 18.43
C ARG A 17 0.15 4.97 19.44
N GLN A 18 0.54 4.48 20.62
CA GLN A 18 1.16 5.31 21.65
C GLN A 18 2.48 5.92 21.15
N GLU A 19 3.38 5.11 20.59
CA GLU A 19 4.66 5.57 20.07
C GLU A 19 4.49 6.65 18.99
N LEU A 20 3.58 6.42 18.04
CA LEU A 20 3.33 7.38 16.97
C LEU A 20 2.71 8.68 17.50
N ASN A 21 1.80 8.62 18.48
CA ASN A 21 1.21 9.82 19.08
C ASN A 21 2.21 10.64 19.90
N GLU A 22 3.16 9.99 20.59
CA GLU A 22 4.25 10.68 21.29
C GLU A 22 5.17 11.43 20.31
N ARG A 23 5.32 10.90 19.09
CA ARG A 23 6.20 11.45 18.07
C ARG A 23 5.55 12.50 17.16
N PHE A 24 4.27 12.33 16.82
CA PHE A 24 3.55 13.19 15.88
C PHE A 24 2.45 13.98 16.57
N THR A 25 2.70 15.27 16.80
CA THR A 25 1.72 16.15 17.42
C THR A 25 0.53 16.42 16.48
N HIS A 26 -0.70 16.36 17.00
CA HIS A 26 -1.94 16.59 16.25
C HIS A 26 -2.18 15.62 15.08
N ARG A 27 -1.75 14.35 15.22
CA ARG A 27 -1.95 13.28 14.21
C ARG A 27 -2.73 12.07 14.71
N GLU A 28 -3.31 12.15 15.91
CA GLU A 28 -4.09 11.09 16.56
C GLU A 28 -5.16 10.48 15.64
N GLU A 29 -5.96 11.33 14.98
CA GLU A 29 -7.03 10.88 14.08
C GLU A 29 -6.47 10.08 12.89
N VAL A 30 -5.33 10.50 12.32
CA VAL A 30 -4.68 9.80 11.21
C VAL A 30 -4.15 8.46 11.67
N ILE A 31 -3.47 8.42 12.82
CA ILE A 31 -2.90 7.21 13.40
C ILE A 31 -4.00 6.20 13.73
N ASP A 32 -5.10 6.65 14.33
CA ASP A 32 -6.25 5.81 14.67
C ASP A 32 -6.97 5.28 13.43
N THR A 33 -7.10 6.11 12.40
CA THR A 33 -7.67 5.71 11.10
C THR A 33 -6.80 4.67 10.41
N LEU A 34 -5.47 4.86 10.38
CA LEU A 34 -4.53 3.88 9.81
C LEU A 34 -4.60 2.54 10.56
N ALA A 35 -4.64 2.58 11.89
CA ALA A 35 -4.77 1.39 12.72
C ALA A 35 -6.07 0.64 12.41
N LEU A 36 -7.21 1.34 12.42
CA LEU A 36 -8.52 0.75 12.16
C LEU A 36 -8.61 0.18 10.74
N ALA A 37 -8.18 0.95 9.73
CA ALA A 37 -8.19 0.52 8.34
C ALA A 37 -7.32 -0.71 8.11
N THR A 38 -6.17 -0.81 8.79
CA THR A 38 -5.31 -2.00 8.70
C THR A 38 -6.02 -3.25 9.21
N VAL A 39 -6.72 -3.16 10.35
CA VAL A 39 -7.48 -4.30 10.91
C VAL A 39 -8.69 -4.65 10.04
N CYS A 40 -9.41 -3.64 9.55
CA CYS A 40 -10.58 -3.82 8.69
C CYS A 40 -10.22 -4.17 7.23
N GLN A 41 -8.94 -4.12 6.87
CA GLN A 41 -8.43 -4.25 5.51
C GLN A 41 -8.98 -3.19 4.53
N GLU A 42 -9.29 -2.00 5.03
CA GLU A 42 -9.84 -0.88 4.24
C GLU A 42 -8.74 0.07 3.74
N HIS A 43 -9.05 0.81 2.68
CA HIS A 43 -8.14 1.78 2.07
C HIS A 43 -8.28 3.16 2.72
N VAL A 44 -7.18 3.87 2.93
CA VAL A 44 -7.17 5.22 3.53
C VAL A 44 -6.68 6.24 2.52
N LEU A 45 -7.43 7.34 2.36
CA LEU A 45 -7.02 8.51 1.58
C LEU A 45 -6.67 9.67 2.52
N LEU A 46 -5.42 10.13 2.49
CA LEU A 46 -4.94 11.23 3.33
C LEU A 46 -4.85 12.56 2.55
N LEU A 47 -5.85 13.42 2.73
CA LEU A 47 -5.90 14.75 2.09
C LEU A 47 -5.31 15.85 2.98
N GLY A 48 -4.75 16.89 2.36
CA GLY A 48 -4.07 17.99 3.07
C GLY A 48 -2.86 18.55 2.33
N PRO A 49 -2.34 19.72 2.74
CA PRO A 49 -1.24 20.39 2.05
C PRO A 49 0.09 19.61 2.11
N PRO A 50 1.02 19.86 1.16
CA PRO A 50 2.36 19.27 1.19
C PRO A 50 3.13 19.71 2.45
N GLY A 51 4.11 18.89 2.87
CA GLY A 51 4.94 19.19 4.04
C GLY A 51 4.26 18.97 5.39
N THR A 52 3.08 18.34 5.42
CA THR A 52 2.32 18.05 6.65
C THR A 52 2.77 16.78 7.39
N GLY A 53 3.79 16.08 6.90
CA GLY A 53 4.33 14.87 7.53
C GLY A 53 3.50 13.60 7.32
N LYS A 54 2.52 13.60 6.39
CA LYS A 54 1.70 12.41 6.08
C LYS A 54 2.55 11.20 5.69
N THR A 55 3.49 11.40 4.77
CA THR A 55 4.39 10.35 4.27
C THR A 55 5.24 9.77 5.39
N GLU A 56 5.71 10.61 6.32
CA GLU A 56 6.51 10.16 7.47
C GLU A 56 5.67 9.34 8.45
N VAL A 57 4.44 9.76 8.78
CA VAL A 57 3.52 8.99 9.64
C VAL A 57 3.22 7.62 9.03
N VAL A 58 2.86 7.57 7.75
CA VAL A 58 2.53 6.32 7.06
C VAL A 58 3.75 5.40 6.96
N SER A 59 4.92 5.94 6.60
CA SER A 59 6.15 5.14 6.49
C SER A 59 6.56 4.51 7.82
N ARG A 60 6.42 5.25 8.93
CA ARG A 60 6.69 4.73 10.28
C ARG A 60 5.71 3.65 10.68
N PHE A 61 4.42 3.93 10.50
CA PHE A 61 3.36 2.98 10.78
C PHE A 61 3.58 1.67 10.01
N ALA A 62 3.92 1.76 8.71
CA ALA A 62 4.17 0.60 7.87
C ALA A 62 5.45 -0.17 8.25
N ALA A 63 6.50 0.54 8.66
CA ALA A 63 7.76 -0.06 9.12
C ALA A 63 7.57 -0.94 10.36
N GLU A 64 6.78 -0.46 11.34
CA GLU A 64 6.52 -1.21 12.58
C GLU A 64 5.73 -2.50 12.34
N LEU A 65 4.84 -2.51 11.35
CA LEU A 65 4.05 -3.70 11.02
C LEU A 65 4.88 -4.84 10.41
N SER A 66 6.13 -4.59 10.00
CA SER A 66 7.05 -5.60 9.45
C SER A 66 6.45 -6.44 8.30
N MET A 67 5.59 -5.83 7.49
CA MET A 67 4.96 -6.47 6.34
C MET A 67 5.63 -6.04 5.03
N PRO A 68 5.49 -6.81 3.94
CA PRO A 68 5.88 -6.35 2.60
C PRO A 68 5.20 -5.01 2.28
N THR A 69 6.01 -3.96 2.12
CA THR A 69 5.55 -2.59 1.84
C THR A 69 5.96 -2.18 0.44
N PHE A 70 5.09 -1.43 -0.22
CA PHE A 70 5.39 -0.76 -1.47
C PHE A 70 5.11 0.73 -1.32
N HIS A 71 6.10 1.56 -1.61
CA HIS A 71 5.97 3.02 -1.57
C HIS A 71 6.36 3.58 -2.93
N TYR A 72 5.48 4.39 -3.52
CA TYR A 72 5.75 5.03 -4.80
C TYR A 72 5.07 6.40 -4.90
N LEU A 73 5.75 7.37 -5.51
CA LEU A 73 5.25 8.70 -5.80
C LEU A 73 4.70 8.75 -7.23
N LEU A 74 3.38 8.91 -7.38
CA LEU A 74 2.77 8.97 -8.70
C LEU A 74 3.03 10.31 -9.38
N THR A 75 3.28 10.22 -10.68
CA THR A 75 3.39 11.37 -11.57
C THR A 75 2.60 11.10 -12.85
N ARG A 76 2.39 12.14 -13.65
CA ARG A 76 1.74 12.01 -14.96
C ARG A 76 2.52 11.13 -15.95
N PHE A 77 3.79 10.84 -15.66
CA PHE A 77 4.68 10.03 -16.47
C PHE A 77 4.92 8.62 -15.92
N THR A 78 4.34 8.29 -14.76
CA THR A 78 4.50 6.97 -14.15
C THR A 78 4.07 5.88 -15.13
N GLU A 79 4.98 4.95 -15.38
CA GLU A 79 4.76 3.82 -16.26
C GLU A 79 4.23 2.60 -15.48
N PRO A 80 3.40 1.74 -16.09
CA PRO A 80 2.90 0.53 -15.43
C PRO A 80 4.02 -0.38 -14.89
N ALA A 81 5.17 -0.44 -15.59
CA ALA A 81 6.29 -1.27 -15.17
C ALA A 81 6.91 -0.82 -13.83
N GLU A 82 6.78 0.46 -13.48
CA GLU A 82 7.27 1.00 -12.20
C GLU A 82 6.38 0.62 -11.02
N LEU A 83 5.11 0.29 -11.27
CA LEU A 83 4.16 -0.14 -10.25
C LEU A 83 4.03 -1.66 -10.18
N PHE A 84 3.94 -2.32 -11.34
CA PHE A 84 3.57 -3.73 -11.46
C PHE A 84 4.76 -4.63 -11.86
N GLY A 85 5.91 -4.02 -12.12
CA GLY A 85 7.13 -4.72 -12.48
C GLY A 85 7.37 -4.83 -13.99
N PRO A 86 8.62 -5.08 -14.39
CA PRO A 86 9.02 -5.12 -15.79
C PRO A 86 8.52 -6.39 -16.49
N LEU A 87 8.41 -6.31 -17.82
CA LEU A 87 8.11 -7.46 -18.67
C LEU A 87 9.17 -8.56 -18.52
N ASP A 88 8.71 -9.80 -18.37
CA ASP A 88 9.52 -11.00 -18.46
C ASP A 88 9.86 -11.29 -19.92
N LEU A 89 11.06 -10.89 -20.35
CA LEU A 89 11.53 -11.08 -21.72
C LEU A 89 11.64 -12.56 -22.11
N PRO A 90 12.20 -13.47 -21.28
CA PRO A 90 12.12 -14.91 -21.54
C PRO A 90 10.70 -15.43 -21.77
N ALA A 91 9.75 -15.10 -20.89
CA ALA A 91 8.35 -15.54 -21.04
C ALA A 91 7.70 -14.96 -22.30
N PHE A 92 7.98 -13.69 -22.60
CA PHE A 92 7.47 -13.00 -23.77
C PHE A 92 7.98 -13.61 -25.08
N LYS A 93 9.27 -13.98 -25.14
CA LYS A 93 9.85 -14.71 -26.27
C LYS A 93 9.18 -16.08 -26.50
N ALA A 94 8.66 -16.69 -25.44
CA ALA A 94 7.86 -17.91 -25.50
C ALA A 94 6.35 -17.65 -25.76
N GLY A 95 5.97 -16.43 -26.14
CA GLY A 95 4.58 -16.06 -26.48
C GLY A 95 3.67 -15.79 -25.27
N ARG A 96 4.23 -15.64 -24.06
CA ARG A 96 3.45 -15.37 -22.84
C ARG A 96 3.72 -13.96 -22.31
N TYR A 97 2.68 -13.15 -22.21
CA TYR A 97 2.77 -11.86 -21.52
C TYR A 97 2.80 -12.09 -20.00
N HIS A 98 3.90 -11.72 -19.36
CA HIS A 98 4.09 -11.88 -17.92
C HIS A 98 4.97 -10.75 -17.37
N LEU A 99 4.59 -10.17 -16.24
CA LEU A 99 5.36 -9.17 -15.51
C LEU A 99 6.04 -9.81 -14.31
N ARG A 100 7.29 -9.40 -14.02
CA ARG A 100 8.00 -9.79 -12.80
C ARG A 100 7.55 -8.90 -11.64
N THR A 101 6.63 -9.39 -10.83
CA THR A 101 5.98 -8.64 -9.74
C THR A 101 6.76 -8.59 -8.43
N GLU A 102 7.93 -9.24 -8.37
CA GLU A 102 8.71 -9.38 -7.14
C GLU A 102 9.04 -8.02 -6.51
N GLY A 103 8.56 -7.80 -5.28
CA GLY A 103 8.76 -6.54 -4.55
C GLY A 103 7.96 -5.35 -5.10
N MET A 104 7.00 -5.59 -6.00
CA MET A 104 6.17 -4.56 -6.63
C MET A 104 4.79 -4.48 -5.98
N LEU A 105 3.97 -3.51 -6.42
CA LEU A 105 2.64 -3.25 -5.86
C LEU A 105 1.74 -4.49 -5.74
N PRO A 106 1.70 -5.44 -6.70
CA PRO A 106 0.85 -6.63 -6.58
C PRO A 106 1.23 -7.58 -5.43
N GLU A 107 2.46 -7.52 -4.92
CA GLU A 107 2.95 -8.39 -3.84
C GLU A 107 2.96 -7.68 -2.47
N ALA A 108 2.65 -6.39 -2.46
CA ALA A 108 2.63 -5.58 -1.27
C ALA A 108 1.44 -5.94 -0.36
N ARG A 109 1.69 -5.99 0.95
CA ARG A 109 0.64 -6.09 1.97
C ARG A 109 0.16 -4.72 2.42
N ILE A 110 1.04 -3.72 2.35
CA ILE A 110 0.75 -2.31 2.59
C ILE A 110 1.32 -1.52 1.41
N ALA A 111 0.47 -0.73 0.75
CA ALA A 111 0.87 0.13 -0.33
C ALA A 111 0.64 1.60 0.06
N PHE A 112 1.67 2.44 -0.10
CA PHE A 112 1.56 3.88 0.04
C PHE A 112 1.85 4.54 -1.31
N LEU A 113 0.82 5.19 -1.86
CA LEU A 113 0.85 5.85 -3.16
C LEU A 113 0.73 7.36 -2.94
N ASP A 114 1.85 8.05 -2.98
CA ASP A 114 1.87 9.51 -2.80
C ASP A 114 1.46 10.21 -4.11
N GLU A 115 0.84 11.39 -3.99
CA GLU A 115 0.33 12.16 -5.14
C GLU A 115 -0.55 11.33 -6.09
N VAL A 116 -1.38 10.42 -5.56
CA VAL A 116 -2.16 9.45 -6.36
C VAL A 116 -2.95 10.09 -7.50
N PHE A 117 -3.48 11.32 -7.31
CA PHE A 117 -4.23 12.04 -8.33
C PHE A 117 -3.40 12.59 -9.49
N GLN A 118 -2.07 12.59 -9.39
CA GLN A 118 -1.17 12.96 -10.49
C GLN A 118 -0.94 11.81 -11.47
N GLY A 119 -1.35 10.58 -11.13
CA GLY A 119 -1.26 9.43 -12.03
C GLY A 119 -2.03 9.63 -13.33
N SER A 120 -1.53 9.03 -14.42
CA SER A 120 -2.24 9.02 -15.70
C SER A 120 -3.57 8.25 -15.58
N SER A 121 -4.53 8.52 -16.48
CA SER A 121 -5.82 7.80 -16.48
C SER A 121 -5.67 6.29 -16.59
N ALA A 122 -4.64 5.80 -17.30
CA ALA A 122 -4.34 4.37 -17.41
C ALA A 122 -3.91 3.78 -16.06
N ILE A 123 -3.06 4.48 -15.31
CA ILE A 123 -2.65 4.07 -13.96
C ILE A 123 -3.84 4.08 -13.02
N LEU A 124 -4.60 5.18 -12.99
CA LEU A 124 -5.77 5.31 -12.10
C LEU A 124 -6.81 4.21 -12.35
N ASN A 125 -7.12 3.91 -13.62
CA ASN A 125 -8.06 2.83 -13.95
C ASN A 125 -7.56 1.45 -13.51
N THR A 126 -6.25 1.20 -13.62
CA THR A 126 -5.66 -0.07 -13.16
C THR A 126 -5.71 -0.17 -11.63
N LEU A 127 -5.44 0.94 -10.93
CA LEU A 127 -5.57 1.02 -9.48
C LEU A 127 -7.00 0.80 -9.00
N LEU A 128 -8.03 1.22 -9.77
CA LEU A 128 -9.42 0.95 -9.41
C LEU A 128 -9.72 -0.54 -9.31
N THR A 129 -9.25 -1.36 -10.27
CA THR A 129 -9.42 -2.82 -10.21
C THR A 129 -8.72 -3.40 -8.99
N LEU A 130 -7.50 -2.95 -8.69
CA LEU A 130 -6.76 -3.38 -7.50
C LEU A 130 -7.47 -3.01 -6.19
N VAL A 131 -7.94 -1.78 -6.07
CA VAL A 131 -8.62 -1.26 -4.87
C VAL A 131 -9.96 -1.96 -4.67
N HIS A 132 -10.75 -2.11 -5.73
CA HIS A 132 -12.11 -2.61 -5.66
C HIS A 132 -12.17 -4.14 -5.57
N GLU A 133 -11.42 -4.84 -6.43
CA GLU A 133 -11.47 -6.30 -6.52
C GLU A 133 -10.37 -7.01 -5.72
N ARG A 134 -9.33 -6.28 -5.29
CA ARG A 134 -8.12 -6.85 -4.68
C ARG A 134 -7.50 -7.94 -5.55
N VAL A 135 -7.41 -7.64 -6.85
CA VAL A 135 -6.97 -8.57 -7.89
C VAL A 135 -6.04 -7.85 -8.85
N PHE A 136 -4.95 -8.54 -9.21
CA PHE A 136 -4.06 -8.13 -10.28
C PHE A 136 -4.12 -9.13 -11.45
N HIS A 137 -4.19 -8.62 -12.68
CA HIS A 137 -4.15 -9.44 -13.89
C HIS A 137 -2.75 -9.39 -14.51
N ASN A 138 -1.98 -10.47 -14.30
CA ASN A 138 -0.66 -10.64 -14.88
C ASN A 138 -0.77 -11.47 -16.17
N GLY A 139 -1.09 -10.78 -17.27
CA GLY A 139 -1.46 -11.42 -18.53
C GLY A 139 -2.72 -12.25 -18.35
N ALA A 140 -2.66 -13.54 -18.71
CA ALA A 140 -3.78 -14.47 -18.52
C ALA A 140 -3.95 -14.96 -17.07
N THR A 141 -2.98 -14.68 -16.19
CA THR A 141 -3.00 -15.16 -14.80
C THR A 141 -3.64 -14.13 -13.89
N ARG A 142 -4.62 -14.55 -13.09
CA ARG A 142 -5.24 -13.73 -12.05
C ARG A 142 -4.52 -13.97 -10.72
N GLN A 143 -4.00 -12.91 -10.11
CA GLN A 143 -3.35 -12.90 -8.80
C GLN A 143 -4.26 -12.20 -7.78
N ARG A 144 -4.24 -12.66 -6.53
CA ARG A 144 -4.99 -12.11 -5.39
C ARG A 144 -4.03 -11.77 -4.26
#